data_AF-A0A7V5HML1-F1
#
_entry.id   AF-A0A7V5HML1-F1
#
_cell.length_a   1.000
_cell.length_b   1.000
_cell.length_c   1.000
_cell.angle_alpha   90.00
_cell.angle_beta   90.00
_cell.angle_gamma   90.00
#
_symmetry.space_group_name_H-M   'P 1'
#
loop_
_entity.id
_entity.type
_entity.pdbx_description
1 polymer ?
#
loop_
_entity_poly.entity_id
_entity_poly.type
_entity_poly.pdbx_seq_one_letter_code
_entity_poly.pdbx_strand_id
1 'polypeptide(L)'
;VITKDMAGNTIVQFFDAAIKLEVTPHITPDGNITLDLHPQVSDIAGYSPAGQPIISNQEVQTKVTVKDGETVVIGGVLKEQKKSSKVGLPLLLRIPIIRHIFANDEKSQSKTELMIFVTPKIVGME
;
A
#
# COMPACT_ATOMS: atom_id res chain seq x y z
N VAL A 1 -3.94 8.47 16.92
CA VAL A 1 -4.66 9.73 16.58
C VAL A 1 -5.38 10.24 17.81
N ILE A 2 -5.35 11.55 18.05
CA ILE A 2 -6.12 12.18 19.13
C ILE A 2 -7.42 12.72 18.53
N THR A 3 -8.56 12.22 19.01
CA THR A 3 -9.91 12.64 18.61
C THR A 3 -10.67 13.08 19.86
N LYS A 4 -11.61 14.03 19.75
CA LYS A 4 -12.49 14.39 20.88
C LYS A 4 -13.86 13.74 20.73
N ASP A 5 -14.42 13.24 21.82
CA ASP A 5 -15.82 12.79 21.84
C ASP A 5 -16.81 13.97 21.89
N MET A 6 -18.11 13.67 21.85
CA MET A 6 -19.17 14.69 21.94
C MET A 6 -19.20 15.44 23.29
N ALA A 7 -18.51 14.93 24.32
CA ALA A 7 -18.38 15.55 25.63
C ALA A 7 -17.06 16.34 25.81
N GLY A 8 -16.19 16.35 24.79
CA GLY A 8 -14.93 17.09 24.79
C GLY A 8 -13.73 16.34 25.38
N ASN A 9 -13.87 15.06 25.72
CA ASN A 9 -12.79 14.23 26.25
C ASN A 9 -11.79 13.84 25.15
N THR A 10 -10.51 13.78 25.51
CA THR A 10 -9.44 13.33 24.62
C THR A 10 -9.45 11.81 24.49
N ILE A 11 -9.71 11.30 23.28
CA ILE A 11 -9.58 9.89 22.91
C ILE A 11 -8.25 9.70 22.19
N VAL A 12 -7.42 8.81 22.71
CA VAL A 12 -6.20 8.35 22.03
C VAL A 12 -6.52 7.03 21.32
N GLN A 13 -6.52 7.04 19.99
CA GLN A 13 -6.67 5.85 19.17
C GLN A 13 -5.30 5.36 18.70
N PHE A 14 -4.97 4.11 19.01
CA PHE A 14 -3.78 3.43 18.52
C PHE A 14 -4.06 2.85 17.14
N PHE A 15 -3.04 2.88 16.28
CA PHE A 15 -3.05 2.23 14.98
C PHE A 15 -1.79 1.39 14.88
N ASP A 16 -1.95 0.10 14.59
CA ASP A 16 -0.83 -0.80 14.41
C ASP A 16 -0.28 -0.66 12.99
N ALA A 17 0.92 -0.10 12.87
CA ALA A 17 1.70 -0.17 11.64
C ALA A 17 2.33 -1.57 11.56
N ALA A 18 1.57 -2.52 11.05
CA ALA A 18 1.92 -3.93 11.01
C ALA A 18 1.57 -4.58 9.68
N ILE A 19 2.27 -5.67 9.40
CA ILE A 19 1.95 -6.61 8.32
C ILE A 19 1.10 -7.72 8.96
N LYS A 20 -0.11 -7.90 8.45
CA LYS A 20 -1.04 -8.95 8.88
C LYS A 20 -1.37 -9.83 7.67
N LEU A 21 -1.45 -11.13 7.88
CA LEU A 21 -1.86 -12.08 6.86
C LEU A 21 -2.87 -13.05 7.48
N GLU A 22 -4.11 -13.00 7.00
CA GLU A 22 -5.10 -14.02 7.33
C GLU A 22 -5.15 -15.04 6.20
N VAL A 23 -5.15 -16.32 6.58
CA VAL A 23 -5.12 -17.45 5.63
C VAL A 23 -6.14 -18.49 6.06
N THR A 24 -6.98 -18.92 5.12
CA THR A 24 -7.85 -20.08 5.30
C THR A 24 -7.48 -21.14 4.25
N PRO A 25 -6.79 -22.23 4.63
CA PRO A 25 -6.44 -23.29 3.71
C PRO A 25 -7.57 -24.33 3.57
N HIS A 26 -7.72 -24.89 2.37
CA HIS A 26 -8.60 -26.00 2.06
C HIS A 26 -7.89 -27.01 1.14
N ILE A 27 -7.85 -28.27 1.54
CA ILE A 27 -7.24 -29.35 0.75
C ILE A 27 -8.33 -29.99 -0.10
N THR A 28 -8.14 -30.04 -1.42
CA THR A 28 -9.05 -30.71 -2.33
C THR A 28 -8.75 -32.22 -2.40
N PRO A 29 -9.70 -33.08 -2.82
CA PRO A 29 -9.47 -34.51 -2.99
C PRO A 29 -8.33 -34.85 -3.95
N ASP A 30 -8.06 -33.97 -4.93
CA ASP A 30 -6.99 -34.11 -5.91
C ASP A 30 -5.59 -33.75 -5.35
N GLY A 31 -5.51 -33.39 -4.06
CA GLY A 31 -4.26 -33.03 -3.38
C GLY A 31 -3.80 -31.59 -3.62
N ASN A 32 -4.64 -30.74 -4.22
CA ASN A 32 -4.35 -29.31 -4.34
C ASN A 32 -4.75 -28.58 -3.06
N ILE A 33 -4.11 -27.45 -2.81
CA ILE A 33 -4.33 -26.58 -1.66
C ILE A 33 -4.93 -25.27 -2.19
N THR A 34 -6.19 -25.02 -1.87
CA THR A 34 -6.83 -23.72 -2.08
C THR A 34 -6.60 -22.85 -0.85
N LEU A 35 -6.07 -21.65 -1.06
CA LEU A 35 -5.79 -20.67 -0.03
C LEU A 35 -6.67 -19.43 -0.26
N ASP A 36 -7.54 -19.13 0.70
CA ASP A 36 -8.17 -17.82 0.83
C ASP A 36 -7.23 -16.93 1.64
N LEU A 37 -6.72 -15.87 1.01
CA LEU A 37 -5.64 -15.01 1.54
C LEU A 37 -6.12 -13.57 1.67
N HIS A 38 -5.87 -12.99 2.84
CA HIS A 38 -6.15 -11.58 3.14
C HIS A 38 -4.92 -10.91 3.77
N PRO A 39 -3.88 -10.61 2.97
CA PRO A 39 -2.77 -9.76 3.38
C PRO A 39 -3.21 -8.30 3.58
N GLN A 40 -2.75 -7.71 4.67
CA GLN A 40 -2.89 -6.30 5.01
C GLN A 40 -1.54 -5.73 5.44
N VAL A 41 -1.10 -4.66 4.81
CA VAL A 41 0.11 -3.90 5.16
C VAL A 41 -0.31 -2.50 5.57
N SER A 42 0.02 -2.10 6.78
CA SER A 42 -0.31 -0.79 7.33
C SER A 42 0.97 -0.03 7.65
N ASP A 43 1.11 1.20 7.15
CA ASP A 43 2.31 2.04 7.34
C ASP A 43 1.95 3.52 7.56
N ILE A 44 2.85 4.30 8.15
CA ILE A 44 2.67 5.74 8.36
C ILE A 44 3.07 6.48 7.07
N ALA A 45 2.09 6.97 6.33
CA ALA A 45 2.30 7.73 5.10
C ALA A 45 2.70 9.20 5.32
N GLY A 46 2.61 9.69 6.56
CA GLY A 46 3.00 11.04 6.93
C GLY A 46 2.29 11.53 8.19
N TYR A 47 2.35 12.83 8.42
CA TYR A 47 1.67 13.47 9.54
C TYR A 47 0.82 14.65 9.03
N SER A 48 -0.37 14.83 9.60
CA SER A 48 -1.19 16.02 9.35
C SER A 48 -0.49 17.26 9.90
N PRO A 49 -0.89 18.49 9.48
CA PRO A 49 -0.38 19.73 10.06
C PRO A 49 -0.58 19.83 11.58
N ALA A 50 -1.53 19.09 12.13
CA ALA A 50 -1.80 18.97 13.55
C ALA A 50 -0.95 17.88 14.26
N GLY A 51 0.01 17.26 13.55
CA GLY A 51 0.92 16.24 14.09
C GLY A 51 0.31 14.83 14.20
N GLN A 52 -0.87 14.58 13.64
CA GLN A 52 -1.50 13.24 13.70
C GLN A 52 -0.96 12.36 12.58
N PRO A 53 -0.59 11.10 12.84
CA PRO A 53 -0.12 10.20 11.79
C PRO A 53 -1.23 9.89 10.79
N ILE A 54 -0.90 9.96 9.51
CA ILE A 54 -1.73 9.51 8.39
C ILE A 54 -1.32 8.07 8.10
N ILE A 55 -2.24 7.14 8.26
CA ILE A 55 -1.98 5.72 8.03
C ILE A 55 -2.37 5.37 6.58
N SER A 56 -1.48 4.67 5.89
CA SER A 56 -1.75 4.04 4.60
C SER A 56 -1.92 2.54 4.82
N ASN A 57 -3.11 2.05 4.53
CA ASN A 57 -3.42 0.62 4.53
C ASN A 57 -3.47 0.10 3.09
N GLN A 58 -2.84 -1.03 2.86
CA GLN A 58 -2.89 -1.79 1.62
C GLN A 58 -3.42 -3.18 1.96
N GLU A 59 -4.53 -3.57 1.37
CA GLU A 59 -5.14 -4.89 1.57
C GLU A 59 -5.47 -5.52 0.22
N VAL A 60 -5.38 -6.85 0.15
CA VAL A 60 -5.77 -7.63 -1.02
C VAL A 60 -6.55 -8.85 -0.53
N GLN A 61 -7.67 -9.15 -1.16
CA GLN A 61 -8.39 -10.41 -0.96
C GLN A 61 -8.22 -11.25 -2.21
N THR A 62 -7.68 -12.45 -2.06
CA THR A 62 -7.45 -13.35 -3.20
C THR A 62 -7.64 -14.80 -2.82
N LYS A 63 -8.00 -15.60 -3.82
CA LYS A 63 -8.12 -17.05 -3.74
C LYS A 63 -7.15 -17.66 -4.73
N VAL A 64 -6.26 -18.52 -4.24
CA VAL A 64 -5.29 -19.22 -5.09
C VAL A 64 -5.37 -20.72 -4.86
N THR A 65 -5.18 -21.49 -5.92
CA THR A 65 -5.08 -22.96 -5.83
C THR A 65 -3.70 -23.35 -6.32
N VAL A 66 -2.96 -24.07 -5.49
CA VAL A 66 -1.58 -24.48 -5.74
C VAL A 66 -1.34 -25.89 -5.25
N LYS A 67 -0.28 -26.55 -5.69
CA LYS A 67 0.10 -27.85 -5.13
C LYS A 67 0.90 -27.70 -3.85
N ASP A 68 0.99 -28.80 -3.10
CA ASP A 68 1.87 -28.89 -1.94
C ASP A 68 3.33 -28.58 -2.33
N GLY A 69 3.96 -27.66 -1.59
CA GLY A 69 5.35 -27.25 -1.81
C GLY A 69 5.59 -26.35 -3.02
N GLU A 70 4.58 -26.07 -3.86
CA GLU A 70 4.71 -25.13 -4.96
C GLU A 70 4.51 -23.68 -4.50
N THR A 71 5.27 -22.75 -5.07
CA THR A 71 5.15 -21.32 -4.78
C THR A 71 4.28 -20.64 -5.82
N VAL A 72 3.27 -19.89 -5.38
CA VAL A 72 2.50 -18.99 -6.24
C VAL A 72 2.85 -17.54 -5.94
N VAL A 73 2.85 -16.74 -7.02
CA VAL A 73 2.97 -15.29 -6.94
C VAL A 73 1.57 -14.69 -7.05
N ILE A 74 1.16 -14.01 -6.00
CA ILE A 74 -0.02 -13.16 -6.00
C ILE A 74 0.50 -11.76 -6.33
N GLY A 75 0.37 -11.37 -7.59
CA GLY A 75 0.68 -10.00 -8.03
C GLY A 75 -0.19 -9.00 -7.28
N GLY A 76 0.42 -7.95 -6.72
CA GLY A 76 -0.26 -6.99 -5.85
C GLY A 76 -0.61 -5.66 -6.48
N VAL A 77 -0.97 -4.72 -5.60
CA VAL A 77 -1.50 -3.39 -5.93
C VAL A 77 -0.38 -2.49 -6.46
N LEU A 78 -0.56 -1.97 -7.67
CA LEU A 78 0.32 -0.95 -8.26
C LEU A 78 -0.13 0.45 -7.82
N LYS A 79 0.71 1.16 -7.07
CA LYS A 79 0.50 2.59 -6.78
C LYS A 79 1.50 3.42 -7.57
N GLU A 80 1.01 4.17 -8.56
CA GLU A 80 1.80 5.14 -9.30
C GLU A 80 1.41 6.56 -8.86
N GLN A 81 2.37 7.34 -8.38
CA GLN A 81 2.20 8.76 -8.10
C GLN A 81 3.04 9.59 -9.08
N LYS A 82 2.37 10.43 -9.86
CA LYS A 82 2.99 11.43 -10.74
C LYS A 82 2.72 12.82 -10.18
N LYS A 83 3.77 13.50 -9.71
CA LYS A 83 3.71 14.89 -9.26
C LYS A 83 4.43 15.76 -10.28
N SER A 84 3.72 16.70 -10.87
CA SER A 84 4.29 17.74 -11.74
C SER A 84 4.07 19.09 -11.06
N SER A 85 5.14 19.72 -10.61
CA SER A 85 5.13 21.08 -10.07
C SER A 85 5.79 22.02 -11.07
N LYS A 86 5.15 23.14 -11.36
CA LYS A 86 5.73 24.20 -12.19
C LYS A 86 5.82 25.46 -11.35
N VAL A 87 7.04 25.92 -11.09
CA VAL A 87 7.29 27.13 -10.33
C VAL A 87 7.91 28.16 -11.28
N GLY A 88 7.25 29.31 -11.43
CA GLY A 88 7.75 30.39 -12.27
C GLY A 88 6.93 31.66 -12.16
N LEU A 89 7.49 32.78 -12.62
CA LEU A 89 6.82 34.08 -12.61
C LEU A 89 5.71 34.11 -13.69
N PRO A 90 4.44 34.41 -13.32
CA PRO A 90 3.28 34.27 -14.22
C PRO A 90 3.39 35.09 -15.52
N LEU A 91 4.10 36.23 -15.50
CA LEU A 91 4.32 37.08 -16.68
C LEU A 91 5.42 36.57 -17.62
N LEU A 92 6.51 36.00 -17.07
CA LEU A 92 7.67 35.52 -17.85
C LEU A 92 7.45 34.11 -18.41
N LEU A 93 6.56 33.33 -17.80
CA LEU A 93 6.15 32.00 -18.25
C LEU A 93 5.50 31.98 -19.65
N ARG A 94 4.96 33.12 -20.12
CA ARG A 94 4.33 33.26 -21.44
C ARG A 94 5.30 33.61 -22.57
N ILE A 95 6.53 34.02 -22.28
CA ILE A 95 7.51 34.42 -23.30
C ILE A 95 8.37 33.21 -23.67
N PRO A 96 8.23 32.65 -24.89
CA PRO A 96 8.88 31.39 -25.28
C PRO A 96 10.41 31.44 -25.21
N ILE A 97 11.02 32.61 -25.40
CA ILE A 97 12.48 32.81 -25.47
C ILE A 97 13.14 32.70 -24.08
N ILE A 98 12.47 33.17 -23.02
CA ILE A 98 13.02 33.23 -21.65
C ILE A 98 12.38 32.21 -20.71
N ARG A 99 11.37 31.47 -21.18
CA ARG A 99 10.64 30.46 -20.41
C ARG A 99 11.54 29.45 -19.69
N HIS A 100 12.63 29.00 -20.31
CA HIS A 100 13.49 27.95 -19.74
C HIS A 100 14.43 28.46 -18.63
N ILE A 101 14.59 29.78 -18.49
CA ILE A 101 15.46 30.40 -17.48
C ILE A 101 14.65 30.81 -16.24
N PHE A 102 13.35 31.10 -16.41
CA PHE A 102 12.45 31.59 -15.35
C PHE A 102 11.37 30.58 -14.90
N ALA A 103 11.41 29.36 -15.42
CA ALA A 103 10.51 28.27 -15.04
C ALA A 103 11.32 27.08 -14.54
N ASN A 104 11.01 26.61 -13.33
CA ASN A 104 11.46 25.33 -12.82
C ASN A 104 10.32 24.32 -12.95
N ASP A 105 10.54 23.31 -13.80
CA ASP A 105 9.65 22.16 -13.94
C ASP A 105 10.19 21.03 -13.04
N GLU A 106 9.52 20.77 -11.92
CA GLU A 106 9.82 19.60 -11.08
C GLU A 106 8.86 18.47 -11.41
N LYS A 107 9.41 17.36 -11.92
CA LYS A 107 8.68 16.11 -12.14
C LYS A 107 9.18 15.07 -11.14
N SER A 108 8.28 14.54 -10.34
CA SER A 108 8.55 13.42 -9.43
C SER A 108 7.60 12.26 -9.76
N GLN A 109 8.17 11.08 -9.95
CA GLN A 109 7.44 9.84 -10.17
C GLN A 109 7.85 8.85 -9.09
N SER A 110 6.87 8.31 -8.37
CA SER A 110 7.08 7.25 -7.38
C SER A 110 6.20 6.05 -7.73
N LYS A 111 6.79 4.86 -7.76
CA LYS A 111 6.12 3.59 -8.04
C LYS A 111 6.32 2.67 -6.85
N THR A 112 5.23 2.21 -6.26
CA THR A 112 5.27 1.21 -5.17
C THR A 112 4.53 -0.03 -5.65
N GLU A 113 5.22 -1.18 -5.59
CA GLU A 113 4.68 -2.49 -5.94
C GLU A 113 4.72 -3.40 -4.71
N LEU A 114 3.57 -3.99 -4.35
CA LEU A 114 3.49 -5.04 -3.36
C LEU A 114 3.49 -6.40 -4.08
N MET A 115 4.39 -7.30 -3.72
CA MET A 115 4.43 -8.67 -4.23
C MET A 115 4.33 -9.66 -3.08
N ILE A 116 3.48 -10.67 -3.24
CA ILE A 116 3.20 -11.66 -2.20
C ILE A 116 3.47 -13.05 -2.76
N PHE A 117 4.38 -13.77 -2.11
CA PHE A 117 4.78 -15.12 -2.47
C PHE A 117 4.27 -16.07 -1.40
N VAL A 118 3.57 -17.14 -1.80
CA VAL A 118 3.01 -18.10 -0.87
C VAL A 118 3.37 -19.52 -1.30
N THR A 119 3.91 -20.28 -0.35
CA THR A 119 4.29 -21.69 -0.52
C THR A 119 3.60 -22.49 0.59
N PRO A 120 2.44 -23.10 0.34
CA PRO A 120 1.82 -23.95 1.34
C PRO A 120 2.59 -25.27 1.47
N LYS A 121 2.54 -25.82 2.69
CA LYS A 121 3.09 -27.14 3.00
C LYS A 121 2.10 -27.90 3.87
N ILE A 122 1.70 -29.08 3.44
CA ILE A 122 0.91 -30.03 4.24
C ILE A 122 1.85 -30.64 5.28
N VAL A 123 1.47 -30.56 6.56
CA VAL A 123 2.21 -31.18 7.67
C VAL A 123 1.51 -32.48 8.08
N GLY A 124 2.16 -33.63 7.84
CA GLY A 124 1.66 -35.01 8.04
C GLY A 124 1.49 -35.73 6.69
N MET A 125 1.99 -36.95 6.45
CA MET A 125 2.12 -38.13 7.31
C MET A 125 3.59 -38.60 7.47
N GLU A 126 4.12 -38.58 8.69
CA GLU A 126 5.09 -39.58 9.17
C GLU A 126 4.35 -40.57 10.08
#